data_AF-A0A1H7G119-F1
#
_entry.id   AF-A0A1H7G119-F1
#
_cell.length_a   1.000
_cell.length_b   1.000
_cell.length_c   1.000
_cell.angle_alpha   90.00
_cell.angle_beta   90.00
_cell.angle_gamma   90.00
#
_symmetry.space_group_name_H-M   'P 1'
#
loop_
_entity.id
_entity.type
_entity.pdbx_description
1 polymer ?
#
loop_
_entity_poly.entity_id
_entity_poly.type
_entity_poly.pdbx_seq_one_letter_code
_entity_poly.pdbx_strand_id
1 'polypeptide(L)'
;MKLEILQVPDCPNVVLLERRIAEAVAGERVDVTITHRVLEDQVGAAEAGMTGSPTLLLDGRDPFAEPGLVPSVSCRLYRADGGGIDGAPSVAALRAAMNLAAGTNTIEVPAGPADCCAPATGGDSPVAALGAWRSAAQPAGPAEVAVHHAVLRAFATRGGPPSNTELEEVAAEFDSSARQILDRLHASDVIRLDVSGRIDSVYPFSATPTAHSVQIADGARVHAMCAVDALGMSAMLGGVEVVIDSADATTGEHITVRVRGEDAAADPVTTVVFIGAQSAQGPSADTCCNHLNFFTDRRAAEAWATAHPHVDGIVVDLAEATRCGALIFGTLLDS
;
A
#
# COMPACT_ATOMS: atom_id res chain seq x y z
N MET A 1 7.95 -29.47 -11.04
CA MET A 1 8.05 -28.74 -12.32
C MET A 1 9.28 -27.86 -12.30
N LYS A 2 9.93 -27.66 -13.45
CA LYS A 2 11.14 -26.83 -13.53
C LYS A 2 10.75 -25.43 -14.02
N LEU A 3 11.08 -24.42 -13.22
CA LEU A 3 10.98 -23.03 -13.57
C LEU A 3 12.38 -22.47 -13.80
N GLU A 4 12.58 -21.79 -14.92
CA GLU A 4 13.82 -21.07 -15.21
C GLU A 4 13.50 -19.61 -15.49
N ILE A 5 14.14 -18.71 -14.75
CA ILE A 5 14.02 -17.26 -14.92
C ILE A 5 15.24 -16.78 -15.71
N LEU A 6 15.00 -16.36 -16.94
CA LEU A 6 16.00 -15.66 -17.75
C LEU A 6 15.97 -14.17 -17.37
N GLN A 7 17.12 -13.63 -17.01
CA GLN A 7 17.21 -12.25 -16.51
C GLN A 7 18.47 -11.55 -16.99
N VAL A 8 18.45 -10.22 -17.04
CA VAL A 8 19.68 -9.40 -17.11
C VAL A 8 20.22 -9.13 -15.70
N PRO A 9 21.48 -8.68 -15.55
CA PRO A 9 21.98 -8.20 -14.27
C PRO A 9 21.07 -7.13 -13.65
N ASP A 10 20.85 -7.19 -12.35
CA ASP A 10 20.11 -6.21 -11.55
C ASP A 10 18.67 -5.92 -12.03
N CYS A 11 18.00 -6.89 -12.66
CA CYS A 11 16.62 -6.71 -13.09
C CYS A 11 15.66 -6.55 -11.88
N PRO A 12 14.97 -5.40 -11.74
CA PRO A 12 14.12 -5.13 -10.57
C PRO A 12 12.87 -6.02 -10.49
N ASN A 13 12.44 -6.56 -11.63
CA ASN A 13 11.20 -7.31 -11.76
C ASN A 13 11.34 -8.81 -11.41
N VAL A 14 12.56 -9.30 -11.16
CA VAL A 14 12.81 -10.70 -10.77
C VAL A 14 12.17 -11.00 -9.41
N VAL A 15 12.35 -10.10 -8.44
CA VAL A 15 11.78 -10.23 -7.10
C VAL A 15 10.25 -10.29 -7.16
N LEU A 16 9.65 -9.48 -8.04
CA LEU A 16 8.21 -9.49 -8.28
C LEU A 16 7.73 -10.82 -8.89
N LEU A 17 8.46 -11.34 -9.88
CA LEU A 17 8.13 -12.62 -10.51
C LEU A 17 8.22 -13.79 -9.53
N GLU A 18 9.28 -13.86 -8.71
CA GLU A 18 9.44 -14.91 -7.69
C GLU A 18 8.32 -14.89 -6.65
N ARG A 19 7.96 -13.70 -6.16
CA ARG A 19 6.85 -13.53 -5.22
C ARG A 19 5.54 -14.07 -5.81
N ARG A 20 5.23 -13.73 -7.06
CA ARG A 20 4.01 -14.19 -7.74
C ARG A 20 4.02 -15.68 -8.05
N ILE A 21 5.19 -16.27 -8.32
CA ILE A 21 5.33 -17.73 -8.45
C ILE A 21 5.02 -18.40 -7.11
N ALA A 22 5.58 -17.89 -6.00
CA ALA A 22 5.32 -18.41 -4.66
C ALA A 22 3.84 -18.33 -4.29
N GLU A 23 3.17 -17.21 -4.60
CA GLU A 23 1.72 -17.04 -4.45
C GLU A 23 0.93 -18.01 -5.34
N ALA A 24 1.34 -18.21 -6.60
CA ALA A 24 0.64 -19.10 -7.52
C ALA A 24 0.64 -20.56 -7.05
N VAL A 25 1.71 -21.00 -6.39
CA VAL A 25 1.91 -22.40 -5.95
C VAL A 25 1.52 -22.59 -4.48
N ALA A 26 1.21 -21.52 -3.75
CA ALA A 26 0.79 -21.58 -2.36
C ALA A 26 -0.48 -22.43 -2.21
N GLY A 27 -0.44 -23.41 -1.31
CA GLY A 27 -1.54 -24.36 -1.07
C GLY A 27 -1.66 -25.51 -2.08
N GLU A 28 -0.84 -25.52 -3.13
CA GLU A 28 -0.82 -26.60 -4.12
C GLU A 28 0.24 -27.65 -3.75
N ARG A 29 -0.06 -28.94 -3.98
CA ARG A 29 0.91 -30.03 -3.74
C ARG A 29 1.81 -30.23 -4.95
N VAL A 30 2.55 -29.19 -5.33
CA VAL A 30 3.43 -29.19 -6.50
C VAL A 30 4.85 -28.88 -6.04
N ASP A 31 5.79 -29.75 -6.41
CA ASP A 31 7.21 -29.52 -6.18
C ASP A 31 7.76 -28.61 -7.29
N VAL A 32 8.29 -27.44 -6.93
CA VAL A 32 8.71 -26.40 -7.86
C VAL A 32 10.17 -26.08 -7.63
N THR A 33 10.99 -26.22 -8.67
CA THR A 33 12.41 -25.85 -8.62
C THR A 33 12.63 -24.64 -9.51
N ILE A 34 13.08 -23.53 -8.92
CA ILE A 34 13.39 -22.28 -9.62
C ILE A 34 14.90 -22.20 -9.87
N THR A 35 15.29 -21.86 -11.10
CA THR A 35 16.69 -21.66 -11.50
C THR A 35 16.82 -20.30 -12.19
N HIS A 36 17.93 -19.60 -11.96
CA HIS A 36 18.19 -18.29 -12.57
C HIS A 36 19.29 -18.42 -13.61
N ARG A 37 19.07 -17.81 -14.78
CA ARG A 37 20.07 -17.68 -15.82
C ARG A 37 20.23 -16.21 -16.17
N VAL A 38 21.37 -15.64 -15.78
CA VAL A 38 21.72 -14.26 -16.10
C VAL A 38 22.30 -14.20 -17.51
N LEU A 39 21.77 -13.31 -18.36
CA LEU A 39 22.16 -13.09 -19.74
C LEU A 39 22.59 -11.62 -19.88
N GLU A 40 23.88 -11.41 -20.14
CA GLU A 40 24.48 -10.07 -20.16
C GLU A 40 24.42 -9.41 -21.55
N ASP A 41 24.23 -10.20 -22.61
CA ASP A 41 24.29 -9.72 -23.98
C ASP A 41 23.13 -10.22 -24.86
N GLN A 42 22.98 -9.55 -26.00
CA GLN A 42 21.94 -9.82 -26.97
C GLN A 42 22.08 -11.21 -27.63
N VAL A 43 23.30 -11.76 -27.67
CA VAL A 43 23.58 -13.09 -28.25
C VAL A 43 23.04 -14.18 -27.32
N GLY A 44 23.35 -14.10 -26.02
CA GLY A 44 22.82 -14.99 -25.00
C GLY A 44 21.31 -14.90 -24.86
N ALA A 45 20.74 -13.69 -24.97
CA ALA A 45 19.28 -13.49 -25.01
C ALA A 45 18.64 -14.23 -26.20
N ALA A 46 19.24 -14.15 -27.38
CA ALA A 46 18.75 -14.82 -28.59
C ALA A 46 18.85 -16.35 -28.50
N GLU A 47 19.98 -16.88 -28.03
CA GLU A 47 20.17 -18.33 -27.84
C GLU A 47 19.22 -18.92 -26.79
N ALA A 48 18.92 -18.16 -25.73
CA ALA A 48 18.01 -18.58 -24.68
C ALA A 48 16.52 -18.29 -24.98
N GLY A 49 16.23 -17.54 -26.05
CA GLY A 49 14.86 -17.11 -26.39
C GLY A 49 14.27 -16.08 -25.42
N MET A 50 15.10 -15.32 -24.70
CA MET A 50 14.65 -14.28 -23.77
C MET A 50 14.09 -13.08 -24.54
N THR A 51 12.78 -12.89 -24.57
CA THR A 51 12.09 -11.75 -25.19
C THR A 51 12.08 -10.48 -24.32
N GLY A 52 12.88 -10.50 -23.26
CA GLY A 52 13.11 -9.43 -22.28
C GLY A 52 13.21 -10.00 -20.85
N SER A 53 13.74 -9.20 -19.93
CA SER A 53 13.94 -9.58 -18.54
C SER A 53 12.79 -9.11 -17.63
N PRO A 54 12.28 -9.95 -16.71
CA PRO A 54 12.51 -11.39 -16.62
C PRO A 54 11.65 -12.13 -17.66
N THR A 55 12.13 -13.26 -18.19
CA THR A 55 11.35 -14.24 -18.96
C THR A 55 11.26 -15.54 -18.17
N LEU A 56 10.03 -16.03 -17.94
CA LEU A 56 9.79 -17.31 -17.28
C LEU A 56 9.70 -18.43 -18.30
N LEU A 57 10.53 -19.45 -18.14
CA LEU A 57 10.41 -20.72 -18.84
C LEU A 57 9.82 -21.79 -17.91
N LEU A 58 8.70 -22.36 -18.34
CA LEU A 58 8.04 -23.49 -17.73
C LEU A 58 8.46 -24.76 -18.47
N ASP A 59 9.23 -25.64 -17.81
CA ASP A 59 9.78 -26.85 -18.42
C ASP A 59 10.49 -26.58 -19.77
N GLY A 60 11.18 -25.43 -19.86
CA GLY A 60 11.93 -24.98 -21.04
C GLY A 60 11.11 -24.22 -22.10
N ARG A 61 9.82 -23.93 -21.85
CA ARG A 61 8.96 -23.19 -22.76
C ARG A 61 8.43 -21.91 -22.12
N ASP A 62 8.45 -20.81 -22.85
CA ASP A 62 7.82 -19.56 -22.44
C ASP A 62 6.28 -19.64 -22.64
N PRO A 63 5.48 -19.64 -21.56
CA PRO A 63 4.02 -19.72 -21.66
C PRO A 63 3.38 -18.37 -22.04
N PHE A 64 4.14 -17.26 -22.00
CA PHE A 64 3.67 -15.91 -22.26
C PHE A 64 4.23 -15.32 -23.57
N ALA A 65 4.77 -16.17 -24.45
CA ALA A 65 5.35 -15.73 -25.71
C ALA A 65 4.29 -15.08 -26.60
N GLU A 66 4.50 -13.81 -26.97
CA GLU A 66 3.63 -13.10 -27.92
C GLU A 66 4.20 -13.17 -29.36
N PRO A 67 3.36 -13.33 -30.39
CA PRO A 67 3.81 -13.28 -31.77
C PRO A 67 4.47 -11.95 -32.12
N GLY A 68 5.70 -11.99 -32.63
CA GLY A 68 6.44 -10.81 -33.09
C GLY A 68 7.40 -10.18 -32.07
N LEU A 69 7.45 -10.69 -30.83
CA LEU A 69 8.49 -10.31 -29.89
C LEU A 69 9.82 -10.95 -30.30
N VAL A 70 10.87 -10.12 -30.39
CA VAL A 70 12.23 -10.57 -30.67
C VAL A 70 13.00 -10.73 -29.36
N PRO A 71 13.96 -11.66 -29.28
CA PRO A 71 14.84 -11.76 -28.14
C PRO A 71 15.53 -10.41 -27.84
N SER A 72 15.66 -10.06 -26.56
CA SER A 72 16.10 -8.73 -26.11
C SER A 72 16.66 -8.78 -24.68
N VAL A 73 17.67 -7.94 -24.41
CA VAL A 73 18.16 -7.62 -23.05
C VAL A 73 17.41 -6.44 -22.40
N SER A 74 16.25 -6.03 -22.93
CA SER A 74 15.39 -5.01 -22.33
C SER A 74 14.42 -5.59 -21.29
N CYS A 75 13.72 -4.74 -20.54
CA CYS A 75 12.61 -5.19 -19.70
C CYS A 75 11.52 -5.86 -20.55
N ARG A 76 11.00 -6.99 -20.06
CA ARG A 76 9.78 -7.61 -20.62
C ARG A 76 8.57 -7.05 -19.90
N LEU A 77 7.55 -6.75 -20.69
CA LEU A 77 6.28 -6.25 -20.22
C LEU A 77 5.20 -7.31 -20.43
N TYR A 78 4.42 -7.57 -19.40
CA TYR A 78 3.36 -8.56 -19.36
C TYR A 78 2.00 -7.86 -19.28
N ARG A 79 1.06 -8.28 -20.12
CA ARG A 79 -0.30 -7.77 -20.08
C ARG A 79 -1.13 -8.57 -19.07
N ALA A 80 -1.86 -7.87 -18.21
CA ALA A 80 -2.90 -8.45 -17.39
C ALA A 80 -4.24 -8.48 -18.15
N ASP A 81 -5.13 -9.39 -17.77
CA ASP A 81 -6.46 -9.54 -18.40
C ASP A 81 -7.33 -8.26 -18.31
N GLY A 82 -7.00 -7.34 -17.38
CA GLY A 82 -7.61 -6.02 -17.25
C GLY A 82 -6.98 -4.90 -18.11
N GLY A 83 -6.06 -5.23 -19.02
CA GLY A 83 -5.39 -4.27 -19.92
C GLY A 83 -4.18 -3.53 -19.33
N GLY A 84 -3.86 -3.75 -18.04
CA GLY A 84 -2.65 -3.25 -17.40
C GLY A 84 -1.37 -3.90 -17.94
N ILE A 85 -0.26 -3.18 -17.84
CA ILE A 85 1.08 -3.65 -18.25
C ILE A 85 1.99 -3.65 -17.03
N ASP A 86 2.73 -4.74 -16.81
CA ASP A 86 3.59 -4.92 -15.64
C ASP A 86 4.90 -5.66 -15.98
N GLY A 87 5.86 -5.66 -15.07
CA GLY A 87 7.17 -6.30 -15.21
C GLY A 87 7.18 -7.82 -15.00
N ALA A 88 6.05 -8.41 -14.59
CA ALA A 88 5.88 -9.86 -14.42
C ALA A 88 4.45 -10.31 -14.77
N PRO A 89 4.21 -11.57 -15.14
CA PRO A 89 2.85 -12.11 -15.32
C PRO A 89 2.05 -12.03 -14.01
N SER A 90 0.73 -12.03 -14.10
CA SER A 90 -0.15 -12.10 -12.93
C SER A 90 -0.15 -13.50 -12.30
N VAL A 91 -0.54 -13.61 -11.03
CA VAL A 91 -0.70 -14.91 -10.34
C VAL A 91 -1.71 -15.80 -11.07
N ALA A 92 -2.83 -15.24 -11.55
CA ALA A 92 -3.83 -15.97 -12.31
C ALA A 92 -3.24 -16.55 -13.61
N ALA A 93 -2.46 -15.75 -14.34
CA ALA A 93 -1.80 -16.18 -15.56
C ALA A 93 -0.73 -17.25 -15.30
N LEU A 94 0.01 -17.15 -14.17
CA LEU A 94 0.94 -18.18 -13.71
C LEU A 94 0.22 -19.49 -13.35
N ARG A 95 -0.88 -19.42 -12.60
CA ARG A 95 -1.70 -20.60 -12.25
C ARG A 95 -2.25 -21.28 -13.50
N ALA A 96 -2.77 -20.50 -14.45
CA ALA A 96 -3.25 -21.01 -15.73
C ALA A 96 -2.11 -21.68 -16.52
N ALA A 97 -0.94 -21.02 -16.62
CA ALA A 97 0.23 -21.57 -17.30
C ALA A 97 0.74 -22.87 -16.66
N MET A 98 0.67 -22.97 -15.33
CA MET A 98 1.09 -24.15 -14.55
C MET A 98 0.02 -25.24 -14.46
N ASN A 99 -1.15 -25.06 -15.10
CA ASN A 99 -2.32 -25.94 -14.99
C ASN A 99 -2.79 -26.17 -13.54
N LEU A 100 -2.65 -25.17 -12.69
CA LEU A 100 -3.14 -25.19 -11.31
C LEU A 100 -4.62 -24.77 -11.33
N ALA A 101 -5.49 -25.59 -10.73
CA ALA A 101 -6.92 -25.33 -10.75
C ALA A 101 -7.24 -23.94 -10.17
N ALA A 102 -8.13 -23.20 -10.83
CA ALA A 102 -8.79 -22.06 -10.19
C ALA A 102 -9.64 -22.65 -9.06
N GLY A 103 -9.30 -22.38 -7.80
CA GLY A 103 -9.91 -23.02 -6.64
C GLY A 103 -11.42 -22.79 -6.58
N THR A 104 -12.20 -23.75 -7.09
CA THR A 104 -13.64 -23.84 -6.86
C THR A 104 -13.88 -24.73 -5.65
N ASN A 105 -14.10 -24.12 -4.49
CA ASN A 105 -14.77 -24.81 -3.39
C ASN A 105 -15.68 -23.82 -2.66
N THR A 106 -16.96 -23.85 -3.04
CA THR A 106 -18.06 -23.32 -2.25
C THR A 106 -18.20 -24.16 -0.99
N ILE A 107 -17.64 -23.66 0.12
CA ILE A 107 -18.02 -24.05 1.46
C ILE A 107 -18.43 -22.74 2.13
N GLU A 108 -19.67 -22.67 2.61
CA GLU A 108 -20.10 -21.63 3.54
C GLU A 108 -19.19 -21.69 4.78
N VAL A 109 -18.30 -20.71 4.91
CA VAL A 109 -17.39 -20.49 6.04
C VAL A 109 -17.54 -19.01 6.44
N PRO A 110 -17.55 -18.66 7.74
CA PRO A 110 -17.73 -17.29 8.20
C PRO A 110 -16.66 -16.37 7.60
N ALA A 111 -17.03 -15.13 7.29
CA ALA A 111 -16.19 -14.12 6.63
C ALA A 111 -14.72 -14.15 7.08
N GLY A 112 -13.85 -14.66 6.20
CA GLY A 112 -12.41 -14.40 6.24
C GLY A 112 -12.13 -12.94 5.86
N PRO A 113 -10.91 -12.42 6.13
CA PRO A 113 -10.60 -11.01 5.97
C PRO A 113 -10.88 -10.58 4.53
N ALA A 114 -11.72 -9.55 4.39
CA ALA A 114 -12.22 -9.06 3.11
C ALA A 114 -11.07 -8.72 2.16
N ASP A 115 -11.25 -9.06 0.87
CA ASP A 115 -10.40 -8.62 -0.22
C ASP A 115 -10.17 -7.11 -0.13
N CYS A 116 -8.91 -6.71 0.05
CA CYS A 116 -8.52 -5.34 0.38
C CYS A 116 -8.90 -4.33 -0.72
N CYS A 117 -9.11 -4.78 -1.96
CA CYS A 117 -9.29 -3.91 -3.12
C CYS A 117 -10.22 -4.48 -4.20
N ALA A 118 -11.36 -5.08 -3.81
CA ALA A 118 -12.48 -5.13 -4.75
C ALA A 118 -13.06 -3.71 -4.83
N PRO A 119 -13.15 -3.07 -6.01
CA PRO A 119 -13.88 -1.81 -6.12
C PRO A 119 -15.29 -2.06 -5.61
N ALA A 120 -15.79 -1.19 -4.72
CA ALA A 120 -17.17 -1.25 -4.28
C ALA A 120 -18.05 -1.30 -5.53
N THR A 121 -18.69 -2.45 -5.77
CA THR A 121 -19.61 -2.61 -6.88
C THR A 121 -20.86 -1.80 -6.54
N GLY A 122 -20.86 -0.51 -6.88
CA GLY A 122 -21.99 0.39 -6.77
C GLY A 122 -21.60 1.80 -6.35
N GLY A 123 -21.83 2.78 -7.23
CA GLY A 123 -22.25 4.16 -6.95
C GLY A 123 -21.51 5.07 -5.95
N ASP A 124 -20.57 4.60 -5.15
CA ASP A 124 -19.99 5.35 -4.02
C ASP A 124 -18.75 6.16 -4.43
N SER A 125 -18.63 7.37 -3.89
CA SER A 125 -17.50 8.29 -4.11
C SER A 125 -16.18 7.66 -3.62
N PRO A 126 -15.01 7.90 -4.26
CA PRO A 126 -13.70 7.46 -3.76
C PRO A 126 -13.42 7.81 -2.29
N VAL A 127 -13.98 8.93 -1.80
CA VAL A 127 -13.94 9.34 -0.39
C VAL A 127 -14.68 8.33 0.51
N ALA A 128 -15.85 7.87 0.09
CA ALA A 128 -16.63 6.88 0.83
C ALA A 128 -15.95 5.50 0.81
N ALA A 129 -15.35 5.13 -0.33
CA ALA A 129 -14.57 3.90 -0.44
C ALA A 129 -13.35 3.90 0.50
N LEU A 130 -12.58 5.00 0.52
CA LEU A 130 -11.47 5.19 1.46
C LEU A 130 -11.93 5.08 2.92
N GLY A 131 -13.02 5.76 3.25
CA GLY A 131 -13.62 5.71 4.60
C GLY A 131 -14.01 4.29 5.00
N ALA A 132 -14.77 3.59 4.17
CA ALA A 132 -15.24 2.23 4.42
C ALA A 132 -14.08 1.25 4.63
N TRP A 133 -13.02 1.36 3.83
CA TRP A 133 -11.86 0.50 3.96
C TRP A 133 -11.06 0.76 5.24
N ARG A 134 -10.82 2.03 5.61
CA ARG A 134 -10.16 2.36 6.88
C ARG A 134 -11.00 1.93 8.09
N SER A 135 -12.32 2.00 7.98
CA SER A 135 -13.22 1.45 9.01
C SER A 135 -13.18 -0.07 9.10
N ALA A 136 -12.77 -0.78 8.05
CA ALA A 136 -12.59 -2.24 8.08
C ALA A 136 -11.23 -2.65 8.68
N ALA A 137 -10.18 -1.84 8.50
CA ALA A 137 -8.87 -2.04 9.09
C ALA A 137 -8.83 -1.60 10.57
N GLN A 138 -9.48 -2.39 11.44
CA GLN A 138 -9.59 -2.11 12.88
C GLN A 138 -9.09 -3.27 13.74
N PRO A 139 -8.55 -3.00 14.94
CA PRO A 139 -8.23 -4.02 15.94
C PRO A 139 -9.43 -4.94 16.23
N ALA A 140 -9.21 -6.26 16.26
CA ALA A 140 -10.30 -7.24 16.41
C ALA A 140 -10.69 -7.52 17.87
N GLY A 141 -9.85 -7.14 18.84
CA GLY A 141 -10.07 -7.45 20.25
C GLY A 141 -9.33 -6.51 21.21
N PRO A 142 -9.61 -6.61 22.53
CA PRO A 142 -9.15 -5.64 23.52
C PRO A 142 -7.62 -5.54 23.63
N ALA A 143 -6.90 -6.65 23.48
CA ALA A 143 -5.44 -6.66 23.47
C ALA A 143 -4.87 -5.90 22.26
N GLU A 144 -5.47 -6.08 21.09
CA GLU A 144 -5.08 -5.36 19.87
C GLU A 144 -5.39 -3.87 19.97
N VAL A 145 -6.56 -3.50 20.53
CA VAL A 145 -6.93 -2.10 20.81
C VAL A 145 -5.91 -1.46 21.75
N ALA A 146 -5.57 -2.13 22.86
CA ALA A 146 -4.63 -1.59 23.85
C ALA A 146 -3.25 -1.32 23.25
N VAL A 147 -2.71 -2.30 22.50
CA VAL A 147 -1.42 -2.14 21.81
C VAL A 147 -1.51 -1.07 20.72
N HIS A 148 -2.57 -1.06 19.91
CA HIS A 148 -2.75 -0.06 18.86
C HIS A 148 -2.80 1.37 19.44
N HIS A 149 -3.56 1.59 20.51
CA HIS A 149 -3.64 2.88 21.19
C HIS A 149 -2.30 3.28 21.82
N ALA A 150 -1.56 2.32 22.40
CA ALA A 150 -0.23 2.57 22.94
C ALA A 150 0.74 3.05 21.85
N VAL A 151 0.67 2.45 20.66
CA VAL A 151 1.47 2.86 19.50
C VAL A 151 1.07 4.26 19.03
N LEU A 152 -0.22 4.52 18.78
CA LEU A 152 -0.71 5.82 18.31
C LEU A 152 -0.33 6.96 19.27
N ARG A 153 -0.51 6.76 20.58
CA ARG A 153 -0.15 7.74 21.60
C ARG A 153 1.35 7.97 21.67
N ALA A 154 2.16 6.93 21.50
CA ALA A 154 3.62 7.07 21.46
C ALA A 154 4.07 7.92 20.26
N PHE A 155 3.48 7.72 19.09
CA PHE A 155 3.76 8.57 17.92
C PHE A 155 3.39 10.03 18.19
N ALA A 156 2.17 10.29 18.68
CA ALA A 156 1.69 11.64 18.92
C ALA A 156 2.55 12.41 19.95
N THR A 157 3.05 11.71 20.98
CA THR A 157 3.79 12.32 22.09
C THR A 157 5.31 12.35 21.89
N ARG A 158 5.89 11.33 21.25
CA ARG A 158 7.34 11.12 21.16
C ARG A 158 7.89 11.10 19.73
N GLY A 159 7.02 11.05 18.72
CA GLY A 159 7.41 11.09 17.31
C GLY A 159 7.75 9.73 16.71
N GLY A 160 7.53 8.63 17.42
CA GLY A 160 7.88 7.29 16.95
C GLY A 160 7.24 6.17 17.75
N PRO A 161 7.48 4.91 17.34
CA PRO A 161 6.87 3.75 17.96
C PRO A 161 7.39 3.53 19.39
N PRO A 162 6.59 2.90 20.27
CA PRO A 162 7.04 2.48 21.59
C PRO A 162 8.14 1.42 21.48
N SER A 163 8.91 1.27 22.55
CA SER A 163 9.92 0.21 22.64
C SER A 163 9.26 -1.17 22.74
N ASN A 164 9.99 -2.22 22.36
CA ASN A 164 9.49 -3.59 22.52
C ASN A 164 9.15 -3.91 23.97
N THR A 165 9.90 -3.39 24.96
CA THR A 165 9.60 -3.59 26.38
C THR A 165 8.25 -2.98 26.76
N GLU A 166 7.98 -1.74 26.36
CA GLU A 166 6.69 -1.08 26.61
C GLU A 166 5.53 -1.84 25.96
N LEU A 167 5.74 -2.36 24.75
CA LEU A 167 4.73 -3.15 24.06
C LEU A 167 4.46 -4.50 24.73
N GLU A 168 5.50 -5.18 25.22
CA GLU A 168 5.34 -6.45 25.95
C GLU A 168 4.65 -6.24 27.31
N GLU A 169 4.90 -5.12 27.99
CA GLU A 169 4.20 -4.77 29.22
C GLU A 169 2.69 -4.63 28.98
N VAL A 170 2.27 -3.94 27.92
CA VAL A 170 0.85 -3.80 27.54
C VAL A 170 0.27 -5.16 27.13
N ALA A 171 1.00 -5.96 26.34
CA ALA A 171 0.53 -7.26 25.88
C ALA A 171 0.34 -8.27 27.02
N ALA A 172 1.21 -8.22 28.04
CA ALA A 172 1.18 -9.12 29.18
C ALA A 172 -0.10 -8.97 30.03
N GLU A 173 -0.74 -7.80 30.03
CA GLU A 173 -2.04 -7.60 30.70
C GLU A 173 -3.17 -8.48 30.13
N PHE A 174 -2.96 -9.02 28.91
CA PHE A 174 -3.92 -9.84 28.17
C PHE A 174 -3.41 -11.28 27.93
N ASP A 175 -2.42 -11.74 28.69
CA ASP A 175 -1.79 -13.06 28.52
C ASP A 175 -1.30 -13.32 27.08
N SER A 176 -0.84 -12.27 26.39
CA SER A 176 -0.36 -12.33 25.01
C SER A 176 1.05 -11.75 24.89
N SER A 177 1.67 -11.93 23.73
CA SER A 177 2.95 -11.29 23.40
C SER A 177 2.75 -10.14 22.42
N ALA A 178 3.59 -9.12 22.55
CA ALA A 178 3.58 -7.97 21.63
C ALA A 178 3.75 -8.42 20.18
N ARG A 179 4.67 -9.36 19.93
CA ARG A 179 4.91 -9.91 18.58
C ARG A 179 3.64 -10.48 17.95
N GLN A 180 2.92 -11.33 18.66
CA GLN A 180 1.70 -11.96 18.15
C GLN A 180 0.59 -10.93 17.90
N ILE A 181 0.47 -9.90 18.75
CA ILE A 181 -0.50 -8.82 18.55
C ILE A 181 -0.13 -8.00 17.32
N LEU A 182 1.15 -7.60 17.18
CA LEU A 182 1.63 -6.84 16.02
C LEU A 182 1.46 -7.62 14.71
N ASP A 183 1.70 -8.93 14.70
CA ASP A 183 1.47 -9.79 13.54
C ASP A 183 0.00 -9.82 13.10
N ARG A 184 -0.94 -9.84 14.05
CA ARG A 184 -2.38 -9.77 13.75
C ARG A 184 -2.79 -8.40 13.23
N LEU A 185 -2.35 -7.33 13.89
CA LEU A 185 -2.57 -5.96 13.44
C LEU A 185 -1.97 -5.72 12.03
N HIS A 186 -0.86 -6.37 11.71
CA HIS A 186 -0.26 -6.32 10.39
C HIS A 186 -1.10 -7.05 9.33
N ALA A 187 -1.59 -8.24 9.68
CA ALA A 187 -2.43 -9.05 8.80
C ALA A 187 -3.78 -8.38 8.50
N SER A 188 -4.32 -7.59 9.42
CA SER A 188 -5.56 -6.82 9.24
C SER A 188 -5.35 -5.41 8.70
N ASP A 189 -4.13 -5.06 8.27
CA ASP A 189 -3.77 -3.74 7.74
C ASP A 189 -4.05 -2.56 8.70
N VAL A 190 -4.09 -2.81 10.01
CA VAL A 190 -4.14 -1.75 11.04
C VAL A 190 -2.77 -1.07 11.15
N ILE A 191 -1.69 -1.86 11.03
CA ILE A 191 -0.30 -1.39 11.01
C ILE A 191 0.47 -2.06 9.86
N ARG A 192 1.62 -1.50 9.49
CA ARG A 192 2.62 -2.20 8.67
C ARG A 192 3.89 -2.43 9.47
N LEU A 193 4.50 -3.59 9.24
CA LEU A 193 5.76 -3.98 9.86
C LEU A 193 6.81 -4.10 8.76
N ASP A 194 8.04 -3.68 9.07
CA ASP A 194 9.19 -3.87 8.20
C ASP A 194 9.68 -5.33 8.23
N VAL A 195 10.66 -5.65 7.39
CA VAL A 195 11.27 -6.98 7.31
C VAL A 195 11.94 -7.44 8.61
N SER A 196 12.23 -6.52 9.53
CA SER A 196 12.77 -6.81 10.86
C SER A 196 11.67 -6.97 11.92
N GLY A 197 10.40 -6.84 11.53
CA GLY A 197 9.24 -6.89 12.41
C GLY A 197 9.00 -5.60 13.20
N ARG A 198 9.67 -4.50 12.91
CA ARG A 198 9.41 -3.20 13.56
C ARG A 198 8.24 -2.49 12.90
N ILE A 199 7.57 -1.61 13.63
CA ILE A 199 6.47 -0.80 13.10
C ILE A 199 7.02 0.18 12.07
N ASP A 200 6.58 0.02 10.83
CA ASP A 200 6.89 0.89 9.70
C ASP A 200 5.83 1.98 9.54
N SER A 201 4.54 1.62 9.72
CA SER A 201 3.44 2.57 9.76
C SER A 201 2.29 2.10 10.64
N VAL A 202 1.52 3.07 11.13
CA VAL A 202 0.32 2.90 11.96
C VAL A 202 -0.55 4.11 11.72
N TYR A 203 -1.64 3.93 10.98
CA TYR A 203 -2.38 5.07 10.43
C TYR A 203 -2.97 5.93 11.55
N PRO A 204 -2.76 7.26 11.52
CA PRO A 204 -2.29 8.07 10.38
C PRO A 204 -0.76 8.24 10.23
N PHE A 205 0.05 7.70 11.12
CA PHE A 205 1.50 7.93 11.21
C PHE A 205 2.36 7.01 10.35
N SER A 206 3.51 7.53 9.91
CA SER A 206 4.64 6.78 9.36
C SER A 206 5.84 6.84 10.31
N ALA A 207 6.55 5.72 10.47
CA ALA A 207 7.84 5.67 11.17
C ALA A 207 8.99 6.21 10.32
N THR A 208 8.79 6.31 9.00
CA THR A 208 9.77 6.83 8.06
C THR A 208 9.39 8.23 7.59
N PRO A 209 10.37 9.07 7.20
CA PRO A 209 10.08 10.39 6.66
C PRO A 209 9.24 10.31 5.37
N THR A 210 8.13 11.02 5.35
CA THR A 210 7.27 11.22 4.17
C THR A 210 7.24 12.70 3.77
N ALA A 211 6.61 13.01 2.63
CA ALA A 211 6.38 14.38 2.18
C ALA A 211 5.51 15.21 3.15
N HIS A 212 4.75 14.57 4.04
CA HIS A 212 3.82 15.23 4.94
C HIS A 212 4.37 15.21 6.37
N SER A 213 5.02 16.29 6.79
CA SER A 213 5.45 16.47 8.17
C SER A 213 4.36 17.17 8.97
N VAL A 214 3.99 16.64 10.13
CA VAL A 214 2.95 17.20 11.00
C VAL A 214 3.57 17.59 12.33
N GLN A 215 3.46 18.86 12.69
CA GLN A 215 3.77 19.35 14.02
C GLN A 215 2.49 19.35 14.85
N ILE A 216 2.45 18.53 15.89
CA ILE A 216 1.35 18.51 16.86
C ILE A 216 1.61 19.58 17.92
N ALA A 217 0.61 20.41 18.26
CA ALA A 217 0.74 21.38 19.34
C ALA A 217 1.00 20.67 20.67
N ASP A 218 2.03 21.12 21.39
CA ASP A 218 2.53 20.52 22.64
C ASP A 218 2.92 19.03 22.53
N GLY A 219 3.07 18.53 21.31
CA GLY A 219 3.42 17.14 21.00
C GLY A 219 4.66 17.01 20.11
N ALA A 220 4.83 15.83 19.52
CA ALA A 220 5.95 15.55 18.65
C ALA A 220 5.76 16.10 17.23
N ARG A 221 6.88 16.18 16.51
CA ARG A 221 6.86 16.24 15.05
C ARG A 221 6.83 14.82 14.50
N VAL A 222 5.88 14.53 13.63
CA VAL A 222 5.64 13.21 13.04
C VAL A 222 5.55 13.30 11.51
N HIS A 223 5.51 12.14 10.87
CA HIS A 223 5.21 12.02 9.44
C HIS A 223 3.86 11.32 9.25
N ALA A 224 3.06 11.81 8.31
CA ALA A 224 1.80 11.19 7.93
C ALA A 224 1.99 10.32 6.68
N MET A 225 1.23 9.24 6.57
CA MET A 225 1.30 8.37 5.38
C MET A 225 0.76 9.04 4.11
N CYS A 226 -0.22 9.95 4.24
CA CYS A 226 -0.78 10.70 3.12
C CYS A 226 -1.44 12.02 3.58
N ALA A 227 -1.97 12.81 2.63
CA ALA A 227 -2.65 14.07 2.92
C ALA A 227 -3.88 13.90 3.83
N VAL A 228 -4.76 12.92 3.57
CA VAL A 228 -5.96 12.67 4.39
C VAL A 228 -5.58 12.22 5.80
N ASP A 229 -4.56 11.38 5.93
CA ASP A 229 -4.03 10.94 7.22
C ASP A 229 -3.50 12.13 8.03
N ALA A 230 -2.76 13.05 7.40
CA ALA A 230 -2.28 14.27 8.05
C ALA A 230 -3.43 15.16 8.55
N LEU A 231 -4.47 15.34 7.74
CA LEU A 231 -5.65 16.15 8.09
C LEU A 231 -6.45 15.53 9.25
N GLY A 232 -6.52 14.20 9.32
CA GLY A 232 -7.28 13.49 10.36
C GLY A 232 -6.63 13.50 11.75
N MET A 233 -5.33 13.79 11.86
CA MET A 233 -4.61 13.76 13.14
C MET A 233 -5.20 14.71 14.19
N SER A 234 -5.68 15.89 13.78
CA SER A 234 -6.24 16.85 14.72
C SER A 234 -7.50 16.31 15.41
N ALA A 235 -8.42 15.75 14.64
CA ALA A 235 -9.64 15.14 15.16
C ALA A 235 -9.34 13.93 16.06
N MET A 236 -8.44 13.03 15.62
CA MET A 236 -8.00 11.87 16.41
C MET A 236 -7.45 12.26 17.79
N LEU A 237 -6.77 13.41 17.88
CA LEU A 237 -6.17 13.91 19.10
C LEU A 237 -7.10 14.85 19.89
N GLY A 238 -8.41 14.77 19.67
CA GLY A 238 -9.40 15.55 20.42
C GLY A 238 -9.45 17.04 20.03
N GLY A 239 -9.09 17.36 18.78
CA GLY A 239 -9.13 18.73 18.25
C GLY A 239 -7.90 19.58 18.59
N VAL A 240 -6.79 18.95 19.01
CA VAL A 240 -5.50 19.63 19.19
C VAL A 240 -5.04 20.18 17.84
N GLU A 241 -4.50 21.41 17.85
CA GLU A 241 -4.00 22.03 16.63
C GLU A 241 -2.80 21.25 16.08
N VAL A 242 -2.81 21.03 14.76
CA VAL A 242 -1.66 20.50 14.04
C VAL A 242 -1.30 21.42 12.89
N VAL A 243 0.00 21.52 12.60
CA VAL A 243 0.53 22.25 11.43
C VAL A 243 1.22 21.25 10.53
N ILE A 244 0.72 21.13 9.30
CA ILE A 244 1.21 20.22 8.27
C ILE A 244 2.11 21.03 7.33
N ASP A 245 3.35 20.61 7.19
CA ASP A 245 4.28 21.07 6.16
C ASP A 245 4.37 19.98 5.09
N SER A 246 4.04 20.34 3.85
CA SER A 246 3.97 19.45 2.70
C SER A 246 4.48 20.17 1.44
N ALA A 247 4.48 19.47 0.32
CA ALA A 247 4.71 20.05 -0.99
C ALA A 247 3.67 19.56 -2.00
N ASP A 248 3.48 20.34 -3.06
CA ASP A 248 2.75 19.93 -4.25
C ASP A 248 3.46 18.73 -4.90
N ALA A 249 2.72 17.65 -5.15
CA ALA A 249 3.30 16.39 -5.63
C ALA A 249 3.94 16.47 -7.02
N THR A 250 3.65 17.52 -7.81
CA THR A 250 4.21 17.68 -9.16
C THR A 250 5.34 18.70 -9.17
N THR A 251 5.11 19.85 -8.54
CA THR A 251 6.00 21.01 -8.65
C THR A 251 6.99 21.11 -7.50
N GLY A 252 6.72 20.45 -6.37
CA GLY A 252 7.50 20.57 -5.14
C GLY A 252 7.33 21.91 -4.42
N GLU A 253 6.39 22.76 -4.86
CA GLU A 253 6.08 24.02 -4.19
C GLU A 253 5.52 23.75 -2.78
N HIS A 254 5.96 24.54 -1.81
CA HIS A 254 5.63 24.31 -0.40
C HIS A 254 4.16 24.61 -0.10
N ILE A 255 3.54 23.76 0.71
CA ILE A 255 2.16 23.88 1.18
C ILE A 255 2.17 23.76 2.70
N THR A 256 1.62 24.75 3.39
CA THR A 256 1.40 24.68 4.84
C THR A 256 -0.09 24.62 5.12
N VAL A 257 -0.54 23.65 5.91
CA VAL A 257 -1.94 23.51 6.34
C VAL A 257 -2.03 23.53 7.85
N ARG A 258 -2.88 24.37 8.41
CA ARG A 258 -3.21 24.39 9.84
C ARG A 258 -4.57 23.74 10.03
N VAL A 259 -4.67 22.79 10.96
CA VAL A 259 -5.90 22.04 11.22
C VAL A 259 -6.22 22.07 12.72
N ARG A 260 -7.51 22.27 13.05
CA ARG A 260 -8.05 22.18 14.41
C ARG A 260 -9.42 21.51 14.36
N GLY A 261 -9.51 20.28 14.84
CA GLY A 261 -10.69 19.44 14.70
C GLY A 261 -10.97 19.18 13.22
N GLU A 262 -12.10 19.68 12.73
CA GLU A 262 -12.51 19.60 11.32
C GLU A 262 -12.21 20.88 10.51
N ASP A 263 -11.75 21.94 11.17
CA ASP A 263 -11.44 23.21 10.53
C ASP A 263 -10.00 23.20 10.01
N ALA A 264 -9.81 23.56 8.74
CA ALA A 264 -8.50 23.65 8.11
C ALA A 264 -8.33 24.94 7.29
N ALA A 265 -7.11 25.49 7.31
CA ALA A 265 -6.71 26.60 6.47
C ALA A 265 -5.32 26.33 5.88
N ALA A 266 -5.13 26.63 4.60
CA ALA A 266 -3.88 26.38 3.89
C ALA A 266 -3.26 27.65 3.31
N ASP A 267 -1.94 27.60 3.14
CA ASP A 267 -1.15 28.50 2.32
C ASP A 267 -0.40 27.64 1.28
N PRO A 268 -0.73 27.76 -0.03
CA PRO A 268 -1.69 28.70 -0.61
C PRO A 268 -3.16 28.36 -0.29
N VAL A 269 -4.02 29.37 -0.21
CA VAL A 269 -5.46 29.21 0.10
C VAL A 269 -6.22 28.38 -0.95
N THR A 270 -5.65 28.23 -2.14
CA THR A 270 -6.18 27.43 -3.25
C THR A 270 -5.90 25.93 -3.12
N THR A 271 -5.20 25.50 -2.06
CA THR A 271 -4.79 24.12 -1.85
C THR A 271 -5.98 23.15 -1.93
N VAL A 272 -5.78 22.06 -2.66
CA VAL A 272 -6.74 20.95 -2.81
C VAL A 272 -6.07 19.63 -2.49
N VAL A 273 -6.87 18.56 -2.39
CA VAL A 273 -6.38 17.20 -2.20
C VAL A 273 -6.91 16.33 -3.33
N PHE A 274 -6.03 15.55 -3.95
CA PHE A 274 -6.46 14.44 -4.80
C PHE A 274 -6.65 13.20 -3.93
N ILE A 275 -7.82 12.57 -4.02
CA ILE A 275 -8.13 11.32 -3.34
C ILE A 275 -8.35 10.28 -4.42
N GLY A 276 -7.41 9.34 -4.54
CA GLY A 276 -7.51 8.24 -5.47
C GLY A 276 -6.84 6.99 -4.94
N ALA A 277 -7.27 5.85 -5.46
CA ALA A 277 -6.69 4.56 -5.15
C ALA A 277 -6.32 3.87 -6.45
N GLN A 278 -5.17 3.21 -6.48
CA GLN A 278 -4.92 2.27 -7.57
C GLN A 278 -5.81 1.05 -7.34
N SER A 279 -6.47 0.57 -8.39
CA SER A 279 -7.21 -0.70 -8.40
C SER A 279 -6.22 -1.88 -8.40
N ALA A 280 -5.44 -2.00 -7.33
CA ALA A 280 -4.45 -3.04 -7.10
C ALA A 280 -4.67 -3.67 -5.71
N GLN A 281 -4.66 -4.99 -5.63
CA GLN A 281 -4.73 -5.71 -4.34
C GLN A 281 -3.47 -5.45 -3.52
N GLY A 282 -3.62 -4.97 -2.28
CA GLY A 282 -2.50 -4.78 -1.35
C GLY A 282 -2.81 -3.86 -0.17
N PRO A 283 -1.85 -3.73 0.78
CA PRO A 283 -2.00 -2.90 1.98
C PRO A 283 -2.14 -1.42 1.67
N SER A 284 -2.75 -0.66 2.57
CA SER A 284 -3.08 0.75 2.33
C SER A 284 -1.89 1.63 1.99
N ALA A 285 -0.79 1.39 2.72
CA ALA A 285 0.48 2.06 2.54
C ALA A 285 1.01 1.95 1.11
N ASP A 286 0.75 0.83 0.44
CA ASP A 286 1.33 0.52 -0.86
C ASP A 286 0.42 0.93 -2.03
N THR A 287 -0.90 0.87 -1.85
CA THR A 287 -1.89 0.98 -2.94
C THR A 287 -2.67 2.30 -2.98
N CYS A 288 -2.75 3.00 -1.85
CA CYS A 288 -3.59 4.19 -1.71
C CYS A 288 -2.75 5.40 -1.28
N CYS A 289 -1.96 5.29 -0.21
CA CYS A 289 -1.29 6.43 0.41
C CYS A 289 -0.34 7.19 -0.53
N ASN A 290 0.30 6.52 -1.50
CA ASN A 290 1.18 7.15 -2.49
C ASN A 290 0.46 8.15 -3.43
N HIS A 291 -0.87 8.06 -3.51
CA HIS A 291 -1.68 8.82 -4.46
C HIS A 291 -2.56 9.88 -3.79
N LEU A 292 -2.65 9.91 -2.45
CA LEU A 292 -3.44 10.88 -1.70
C LEU A 292 -2.58 12.11 -1.34
N ASN A 293 -2.49 13.07 -2.27
CA ASN A 293 -1.54 14.18 -2.17
C ASN A 293 -2.21 15.56 -2.13
N PHE A 294 -1.50 16.52 -1.52
CA PHE A 294 -1.81 17.95 -1.62
C PHE A 294 -1.33 18.53 -2.96
N PHE A 295 -2.07 19.51 -3.46
CA PHE A 295 -1.70 20.32 -4.62
C PHE A 295 -1.98 21.79 -4.34
N THR A 296 -1.15 22.69 -4.88
CA THR A 296 -1.28 24.14 -4.66
C THR A 296 -2.60 24.71 -5.19
N ASP A 297 -3.11 24.14 -6.27
CA ASP A 297 -4.42 24.47 -6.83
C ASP A 297 -5.10 23.29 -7.56
N ARG A 298 -6.39 23.44 -7.86
CA ARG A 298 -7.20 22.44 -8.56
C ARG A 298 -6.65 22.07 -9.94
N ARG A 299 -6.11 23.04 -10.68
CA ARG A 299 -5.57 22.80 -12.02
C ARG A 299 -4.32 21.92 -11.95
N ALA A 300 -3.46 22.12 -10.95
CA ALA A 300 -2.29 21.28 -10.70
C ALA A 300 -2.71 19.83 -10.41
N ALA A 301 -3.71 19.64 -9.54
CA ALA A 301 -4.24 18.31 -9.22
C ALA A 301 -4.86 17.61 -10.45
N GLU A 302 -5.65 18.33 -11.26
CA GLU A 302 -6.26 17.79 -12.49
C GLU A 302 -5.22 17.45 -13.56
N ALA A 303 -4.17 18.27 -13.69
CA ALA A 303 -3.05 17.99 -14.58
C ALA A 303 -2.29 16.74 -14.13
N TRP A 304 -2.05 16.59 -12.83
CA TRP A 304 -1.44 15.39 -12.26
C TRP A 304 -2.31 14.15 -12.51
N ALA A 305 -3.62 14.23 -12.27
CA ALA A 305 -4.55 13.12 -12.51
C ALA A 305 -4.56 12.70 -13.98
N THR A 306 -4.54 13.66 -14.91
CA THR A 306 -4.47 13.40 -16.36
C THR A 306 -3.17 12.69 -16.75
N ALA A 307 -2.06 13.02 -16.09
CA ALA A 307 -0.77 12.36 -16.29
C ALA A 307 -0.68 10.96 -15.66
N HIS A 308 -1.57 10.63 -14.72
CA HIS A 308 -1.63 9.34 -14.02
C HIS A 308 -2.98 8.63 -14.24
N PRO A 309 -3.33 8.27 -15.49
CA PRO A 309 -4.64 7.70 -15.82
C PRO A 309 -4.90 6.31 -15.23
N HIS A 310 -3.91 5.71 -14.58
CA HIS A 310 -4.01 4.43 -13.86
C HIS A 310 -4.43 4.59 -12.40
N VAL A 311 -4.56 5.83 -11.92
CA VAL A 311 -5.01 6.17 -10.57
C VAL A 311 -6.42 6.73 -10.66
N ASP A 312 -7.41 5.92 -10.32
CA ASP A 312 -8.80 6.36 -10.24
C ASP A 312 -8.97 7.25 -9.00
N GLY A 313 -9.51 8.46 -9.19
CA GLY A 313 -9.68 9.38 -8.06
C GLY A 313 -10.39 10.67 -8.43
N ILE A 314 -10.56 11.52 -7.42
CA ILE A 314 -11.22 12.82 -7.52
C ILE A 314 -10.41 13.91 -6.83
N VAL A 315 -10.52 15.13 -7.35
CA VAL A 315 -9.97 16.32 -6.69
C VAL A 315 -11.03 16.93 -5.80
N VAL A 316 -10.81 16.90 -4.48
CA VAL A 316 -11.70 17.48 -3.47
C VAL A 316 -11.11 18.77 -2.91
N ASP A 317 -11.96 19.62 -2.36
CA ASP A 317 -11.47 20.79 -1.62
C ASP A 317 -10.88 20.39 -0.26
N LEU A 318 -10.14 21.31 0.35
CA LEU A 318 -9.49 21.08 1.63
C LEU A 318 -10.49 20.74 2.74
N ALA A 319 -11.66 21.39 2.76
CA ALA A 319 -12.66 21.17 3.80
C ALA A 319 -13.29 19.77 3.71
N GLU A 320 -13.53 19.27 2.50
CA GLU A 320 -14.00 17.92 2.25
C GLU A 320 -12.95 16.87 2.62
N ALA A 321 -11.68 17.09 2.26
CA ALA A 321 -10.58 16.22 2.66
C ALA A 321 -10.40 16.17 4.18
N THR A 322 -10.51 17.30 4.87
CA THR A 322 -10.40 17.35 6.34
C THR A 322 -11.54 16.61 7.02
N ARG A 323 -12.79 16.78 6.53
CA ARG A 323 -13.93 15.99 7.02
C ARG A 323 -13.73 14.49 6.79
N CYS A 324 -13.17 14.09 5.64
CA CYS A 324 -12.85 12.69 5.38
C CYS A 324 -11.84 12.15 6.43
N GLY A 325 -10.75 12.87 6.68
CA GLY A 325 -9.79 12.50 7.71
C GLY A 325 -10.40 12.43 9.11
N ALA A 326 -11.25 13.40 9.48
CA ALA A 326 -11.94 13.41 10.76
C ALA A 326 -12.91 12.23 10.92
N LEU A 327 -13.66 11.86 9.88
CA LEU A 327 -14.54 10.70 9.88
C LEU A 327 -13.77 9.38 10.04
N ILE A 328 -12.58 9.28 9.45
CA ILE A 328 -11.75 8.07 9.52
C ILE A 328 -11.10 7.91 10.89
N PHE A 329 -10.52 8.99 11.43
CA PHE A 329 -9.62 8.90 12.58
C PHE A 329 -10.19 9.50 13.87
N GLY A 330 -11.27 10.27 13.80
CA GLY A 330 -11.78 11.07 14.93
C GLY A 330 -12.13 10.26 16.17
N THR A 331 -12.60 9.03 16.01
CA THR A 331 -12.96 8.14 17.12
C THR A 331 -11.87 7.12 17.47
N LEU A 332 -10.70 7.19 16.84
CA LEU A 332 -9.70 6.12 16.92
C LEU A 332 -9.04 6.01 18.30
N LEU A 333 -9.00 7.10 19.07
CA LEU A 333 -8.44 7.12 20.43
C LEU A 333 -9.52 7.26 21.52
N ASP A 334 -10.80 7.15 21.14
CA ASP A 334 -11.91 7.11 22.09
C ASP A 334 -11.82 5.84 22.96
N SER A 335 -12.35 5.94 24.18
CA SER A 335 -12.17 4.96 25.26
C SER A 335 -12.98 3.69 25.08
#